data_AF-A0A1A6B2Z1-F1
#
_entry.id   AF-A0A1A6B2Z1-F1
#
_cell.length_a   1.000
_cell.length_b   1.000
_cell.length_c   1.000
_cell.angle_alpha   90.00
_cell.angle_beta   90.00
_cell.angle_gamma   90.00
#
_symmetry.space_group_name_H-M   'P 1'
#
loop_
_entity.id
_entity.type
_entity.pdbx_description
1 polymer ?
#
loop_
_entity_poly.entity_id
_entity_poly.type
_entity_poly.pdbx_seq_one_letter_code
_entity_poly.pdbx_strand_id
1 'polypeptide(L)'
;MDKTQEINEPSEQSEAAYWGTELEDLVAREFSKRTGKKVRRRNAILQSIKYPFMTANLDREIVGEKALLECKTVNTFGAKEWDSEEIPASYLVQVMHYLAVTGYEKAFIAVLIGGQKFLYKEVDRDEELIEMIVSAEKDFWENCIVKKVSPPLDGSNAAEKYVKERYKDSDSGISVNLKSEYKDKIKNYFELKNTIKELEAQA
;
A
#
# COMPACT_ATOMS: atom_id res chain seq x y z
N MET A 1 13.04 17.76 3.93
CA MET A 1 12.09 18.36 2.98
C MET A 1 10.72 18.34 3.64
N ASP A 2 10.08 19.50 3.69
CA ASP A 2 8.70 19.62 4.16
C ASP A 2 7.81 18.91 3.12
N LYS A 3 7.18 17.78 3.49
CA LYS A 3 6.40 16.92 2.58
C LYS A 3 5.11 17.59 2.08
N THR A 4 4.91 18.87 2.39
CA THR A 4 3.80 19.70 1.93
C THR A 4 4.19 20.68 0.82
N GLN A 5 5.45 20.70 0.37
CA GLN A 5 5.85 21.47 -0.80
C GLN A 5 5.26 20.86 -2.08
N GLU A 6 4.77 21.71 -2.99
CA GLU A 6 4.37 21.29 -4.34
C GLU A 6 5.51 20.55 -5.02
N ILE A 7 5.21 19.35 -5.51
CA ILE A 7 6.16 18.55 -6.29
C ILE A 7 6.23 19.21 -7.68
N ASN A 8 7.18 20.11 -7.87
CA ASN A 8 7.34 20.89 -9.10
C ASN A 8 8.13 20.15 -10.20
N GLU A 9 8.69 18.97 -9.89
CA GLU A 9 9.40 18.14 -10.87
C GLU A 9 8.62 16.83 -11.13
N PRO A 10 8.34 16.49 -12.38
CA PRO A 10 7.79 15.19 -12.70
C PRO A 10 8.82 14.12 -12.30
N SER A 11 8.46 13.27 -11.34
CA SER A 11 9.28 12.10 -11.04
C SER A 11 9.31 11.19 -12.27
N GLU A 12 10.49 10.75 -12.70
CA GLU A 12 10.61 9.72 -13.74
C GLU A 12 9.73 8.51 -13.38
N GLN A 13 8.83 8.13 -14.29
CA GLN A 13 7.99 6.97 -14.09
C GLN A 13 8.89 5.73 -14.02
N SER A 14 8.77 4.96 -12.94
CA SER A 14 9.51 3.72 -12.83
C SER A 14 9.06 2.73 -13.91
N GLU A 15 9.95 1.83 -14.34
CA GLU A 15 9.59 0.80 -15.33
C GLU A 15 8.38 -0.03 -14.88
N ALA A 16 8.29 -0.32 -13.57
CA ALA A 16 7.16 -1.06 -13.01
C ALA A 16 5.83 -0.30 -13.16
N ALA A 17 5.85 1.04 -12.97
CA ALA A 17 4.66 1.87 -13.16
C ALA A 17 4.29 1.97 -14.65
N TYR A 18 5.27 2.14 -15.53
CA TYR A 18 5.05 2.15 -16.98
C TYR A 18 4.39 0.85 -17.46
N TRP A 19 5.00 -0.30 -17.14
CA TRP A 19 4.47 -1.60 -17.56
C TRP A 19 3.15 -1.94 -16.90
N GLY A 20 2.90 -1.46 -15.67
CA GLY A 20 1.59 -1.58 -15.02
C GLY A 20 0.49 -0.94 -15.86
N THR A 21 0.70 0.30 -16.32
CA THR A 21 -0.25 1.02 -17.19
C THR A 21 -0.44 0.34 -18.54
N GLU A 22 0.64 -0.06 -19.21
CA GLU A 22 0.58 -0.68 -20.54
C GLU A 22 -0.12 -2.05 -20.51
N LEU A 23 0.06 -2.83 -19.43
CA LEU A 23 -0.49 -4.17 -19.30
C LEU A 23 -1.90 -4.21 -18.70
N GLU A 24 -2.38 -3.12 -18.13
CA GLU A 24 -3.70 -3.02 -17.48
C GLU A 24 -4.85 -3.50 -18.40
N ASP A 25 -4.85 -3.07 -19.67
CA ASP A 25 -5.84 -3.51 -20.66
C ASP A 25 -5.76 -4.99 -20.99
N LEU A 26 -4.57 -5.58 -20.98
CA LEU A 26 -4.38 -7.00 -21.19
C LEU A 26 -4.98 -7.78 -20.02
N VAL A 27 -4.69 -7.37 -18.78
CA VAL A 27 -5.20 -7.99 -17.56
C VAL A 27 -6.74 -7.89 -17.51
N ALA A 28 -7.30 -6.72 -17.80
CA ALA A 28 -8.75 -6.50 -17.83
C ALA A 28 -9.45 -7.37 -18.88
N ARG A 29 -8.88 -7.49 -20.09
CA ARG A 29 -9.43 -8.37 -21.14
C ARG A 29 -9.38 -9.83 -20.76
N GLU A 30 -8.29 -10.29 -20.16
CA GLU A 30 -8.17 -11.67 -19.71
C GLU A 30 -9.16 -11.98 -18.58
N PHE A 31 -9.35 -11.04 -17.63
CA PHE A 31 -10.41 -11.14 -16.62
C PHE A 31 -11.80 -11.28 -17.26
N SER A 32 -12.15 -10.39 -18.19
CA SER A 32 -13.44 -10.47 -18.90
C SER A 32 -13.63 -11.78 -19.65
N LYS A 33 -12.56 -12.30 -20.28
CA LYS A 33 -12.60 -13.58 -21.01
C LYS A 33 -12.86 -14.75 -20.07
N ARG A 34 -12.24 -14.78 -18.88
CA ARG A 34 -12.40 -15.89 -17.92
C ARG A 34 -13.70 -15.87 -17.14
N THR A 35 -14.17 -14.68 -16.79
CA THR A 35 -15.37 -14.51 -15.94
C THR A 35 -16.65 -14.30 -16.73
N GLY A 36 -16.54 -13.92 -18.01
CA GLY A 36 -17.67 -13.46 -18.82
C GLY A 36 -18.19 -12.06 -18.45
N LYS A 37 -17.60 -11.41 -17.43
CA LYS A 37 -18.01 -10.08 -16.98
C LYS A 37 -17.51 -9.01 -17.95
N LYS A 38 -18.40 -8.08 -18.31
CA LYS A 38 -18.04 -6.91 -19.10
C LYS A 38 -17.45 -5.85 -18.18
N VAL A 39 -16.34 -5.25 -18.60
CA VAL A 39 -15.68 -4.19 -17.85
C VAL A 39 -15.60 -2.91 -18.68
N ARG A 40 -15.56 -1.76 -18.02
CA ARG A 40 -15.35 -0.46 -18.67
C ARG A 40 -14.32 0.36 -17.90
N ARG A 41 -13.57 1.20 -18.62
CA ARG A 41 -12.66 2.18 -18.01
C ARG A 41 -13.45 3.29 -17.32
N ARG A 42 -12.96 3.74 -16.17
CA ARG A 42 -13.41 4.95 -15.50
C ARG A 42 -12.31 6.01 -15.60
N ASN A 43 -12.33 6.81 -16.66
CA ASN A 43 -11.32 7.86 -16.91
C ASN A 43 -11.54 9.10 -16.02
N ALA A 44 -11.71 8.91 -14.72
CA ALA A 44 -11.93 9.98 -13.76
C ALA A 44 -11.50 9.55 -12.36
N ILE A 45 -10.88 10.47 -11.63
CA ILE A 45 -10.68 10.34 -10.20
C ILE A 45 -12.03 10.60 -9.52
N LEU A 46 -12.45 9.65 -8.69
CA LEU A 46 -13.67 9.73 -7.89
C LEU A 46 -13.34 10.31 -6.53
N GLN A 47 -14.26 11.07 -5.98
CA GLN A 47 -14.16 11.62 -4.62
C GLN A 47 -15.33 11.10 -3.79
N SER A 48 -15.04 10.72 -2.55
CA SER A 48 -16.09 10.29 -1.63
C SER A 48 -16.97 11.48 -1.24
N ILE A 49 -18.29 11.28 -1.33
CA ILE A 49 -19.27 12.28 -0.87
C ILE A 49 -19.23 12.41 0.66
N LYS A 50 -19.08 11.27 1.36
CA LYS A 50 -19.08 11.23 2.83
C LYS A 50 -17.76 11.73 3.42
N TYR A 51 -16.64 11.47 2.74
CA TYR A 51 -15.29 11.80 3.20
C TYR A 51 -14.50 12.53 2.10
N PRO A 52 -14.67 13.86 1.94
CA PRO A 52 -14.12 14.59 0.79
C PRO A 52 -12.59 14.52 0.61
N PHE A 53 -11.84 14.13 1.63
CA PHE A 53 -10.39 13.90 1.54
C PHE A 53 -10.02 12.56 0.86
N MET A 54 -10.97 11.62 0.77
CA MET A 54 -10.75 10.31 0.16
C MET A 54 -11.07 10.37 -1.34
N THR A 55 -10.12 9.90 -2.15
CA THR A 55 -10.27 9.78 -3.61
C THR A 55 -9.94 8.36 -4.08
N ALA A 56 -10.49 7.97 -5.22
CA ALA A 56 -10.27 6.66 -5.85
C ALA A 56 -10.03 6.83 -7.35
N ASN A 57 -8.99 6.18 -7.87
CA ASN A 57 -8.73 6.07 -9.30
C ASN A 57 -8.89 4.60 -9.68
N LEU A 58 -10.05 4.24 -10.23
CA LEU A 58 -10.37 2.86 -10.54
C LEU A 58 -9.79 2.47 -11.89
N ASP A 59 -9.20 1.28 -12.00
CA ASP A 59 -8.85 0.75 -13.31
C ASP A 59 -10.14 0.50 -14.10
N ARG A 60 -11.02 -0.36 -13.58
CA ARG A 60 -12.25 -0.74 -14.29
C ARG A 60 -13.46 -0.80 -13.37
N GLU A 61 -14.62 -0.55 -13.95
CA GLU A 61 -15.93 -0.88 -13.36
C GLU A 61 -16.50 -2.12 -14.05
N ILE A 62 -17.19 -2.96 -13.28
CA ILE A 62 -17.96 -4.08 -13.82
C ILE A 62 -19.30 -3.54 -14.33
N VAL A 63 -19.63 -3.80 -15.60
CA VAL A 63 -20.86 -3.31 -16.22
C VAL A 63 -22.06 -4.07 -15.68
N GLY A 64 -23.01 -3.35 -15.09
CA GLY A 64 -24.25 -3.92 -14.56
C GLY A 64 -24.15 -4.43 -13.12
N GLU A 65 -23.00 -4.26 -12.47
CA GLU A 65 -22.76 -4.65 -11.08
C GLU A 65 -22.21 -3.45 -10.30
N LYS A 66 -22.50 -3.36 -9.01
CA LYS A 66 -21.83 -2.41 -8.12
C LYS A 66 -20.48 -2.98 -7.70
N ALA A 67 -19.60 -3.14 -8.68
CA ALA A 67 -18.29 -3.75 -8.48
C ALA A 67 -17.22 -3.05 -9.31
N LEU A 68 -16.00 -3.08 -8.79
CA LEU A 68 -14.80 -2.61 -9.46
C LEU A 68 -13.85 -3.76 -9.76
N LEU A 69 -12.94 -3.55 -10.70
CA LEU A 69 -11.82 -4.44 -10.99
C LEU A 69 -10.52 -3.64 -10.88
N GLU A 70 -9.62 -4.15 -10.04
CA GLU A 70 -8.25 -3.71 -9.87
C GLU A 70 -7.32 -4.68 -10.63
N CYS A 71 -6.48 -4.15 -11.51
CA CYS A 71 -5.58 -4.91 -12.36
C CYS A 71 -4.14 -4.72 -11.88
N LYS A 72 -3.47 -5.82 -11.54
CA LYS A 72 -2.09 -5.81 -11.06
C LYS A 72 -1.18 -6.64 -11.95
N THR A 73 0.07 -6.23 -12.03
CA THR A 73 1.15 -7.03 -12.60
C THR A 73 2.20 -7.24 -11.52
N VAL A 74 2.59 -8.48 -11.30
CA VAL A 74 3.56 -8.85 -10.26
C VAL A 74 4.67 -9.66 -10.90
N ASN A 75 5.91 -9.44 -10.47
CA ASN A 75 7.03 -10.26 -10.93
C ASN A 75 6.96 -11.69 -10.34
N THR A 76 7.86 -12.57 -10.75
CA THR A 76 7.88 -13.96 -10.26
C THR A 76 8.24 -14.07 -8.78
N PHE A 77 8.95 -13.10 -8.20
CA PHE A 77 9.30 -13.10 -6.78
C PHE A 77 8.09 -12.82 -5.88
N GLY A 78 7.15 -12.00 -6.34
CA GLY A 78 5.87 -11.77 -5.66
C GLY A 78 4.84 -12.88 -5.86
N ALA A 79 5.14 -13.92 -6.64
CA ALA A 79 4.21 -15.03 -6.89
C ALA A 79 3.80 -15.76 -5.61
N LYS A 80 4.71 -15.85 -4.63
CA LYS A 80 4.48 -16.56 -3.36
C LYS A 80 3.32 -15.98 -2.56
N GLU A 81 3.09 -14.67 -2.66
CA GLU A 81 1.97 -14.01 -1.97
C GLU A 81 0.60 -14.36 -2.58
N TRP A 82 0.59 -15.06 -3.72
CA TRP A 82 -0.61 -15.46 -4.47
C TRP A 82 -0.78 -16.97 -4.55
N ASP A 83 0.07 -17.74 -3.89
CA ASP A 83 -0.02 -19.20 -3.87
C ASP A 83 -1.04 -19.71 -2.84
N SER A 84 -1.45 -18.88 -1.87
CA SER A 84 -2.55 -19.15 -0.95
C SER A 84 -3.85 -18.50 -1.43
N GLU A 85 -4.97 -18.81 -0.76
CA GLU A 85 -6.25 -18.10 -0.94
C GLU A 85 -6.21 -16.66 -0.39
N GLU A 86 -5.18 -16.29 0.38
CA GLU A 86 -5.06 -14.95 0.98
C GLU A 86 -4.65 -13.89 -0.04
N ILE A 87 -5.21 -12.69 0.11
CA ILE A 87 -4.89 -11.52 -0.71
C ILE A 87 -3.85 -10.70 0.04
N PRO A 88 -2.78 -10.22 -0.62
CA PRO A 88 -1.82 -9.32 0.01
C PRO A 88 -2.53 -8.13 0.66
N ALA A 89 -2.22 -7.86 1.94
CA ALA A 89 -2.94 -6.88 2.75
C ALA A 89 -2.97 -5.48 2.11
N SER A 90 -1.91 -5.08 1.39
CA SER A 90 -1.84 -3.81 0.66
C SER A 90 -2.92 -3.70 -0.42
N TYR A 91 -3.18 -4.77 -1.17
CA TYR A 91 -4.23 -4.79 -2.19
C TYR A 91 -5.61 -4.85 -1.56
N LEU A 92 -5.77 -5.58 -0.46
CA LEU A 92 -7.03 -5.65 0.28
C LEU A 92 -7.43 -4.27 0.82
N VAL A 93 -6.51 -3.56 1.47
CA VAL A 93 -6.73 -2.19 1.97
C VAL A 93 -7.05 -1.24 0.82
N GLN A 94 -6.34 -1.33 -0.30
CA GLN A 94 -6.60 -0.49 -1.47
C GLN A 94 -8.02 -0.68 -2.02
N VAL A 95 -8.46 -1.92 -2.24
CA VAL A 95 -9.82 -2.14 -2.77
C VAL A 95 -10.90 -1.78 -1.76
N MET A 96 -10.69 -2.04 -0.46
CA MET A 96 -11.63 -1.64 0.59
C MET A 96 -11.79 -0.12 0.64
N HIS A 97 -10.70 0.64 0.54
CA HIS A 97 -10.73 2.09 0.37
C HIS A 97 -11.58 2.50 -0.84
N TYR A 98 -11.39 1.86 -2.00
CA TYR A 98 -12.19 2.16 -3.19
C TYR A 98 -13.67 1.82 -3.01
N LEU A 99 -14.00 0.72 -2.31
CA LEU A 99 -15.38 0.40 -1.95
C LEU A 99 -15.96 1.47 -1.01
N ALA A 100 -15.18 1.99 -0.07
CA ALA A 100 -15.60 3.08 0.81
C ALA A 100 -15.89 4.39 0.03
N VAL A 101 -15.06 4.72 -0.97
CA VAL A 101 -15.22 5.91 -1.82
C VAL A 101 -16.44 5.79 -2.75
N THR A 102 -16.63 4.63 -3.35
CA THR A 102 -17.62 4.41 -4.43
C THR A 102 -19.00 3.98 -3.93
N GLY A 103 -19.08 3.38 -2.73
CA GLY A 103 -20.27 2.70 -2.24
C GLY A 103 -20.58 1.39 -2.97
N TYR A 104 -19.58 0.80 -3.64
CA TYR A 104 -19.70 -0.50 -4.30
C TYR A 104 -19.71 -1.64 -3.28
N GLU A 105 -20.26 -2.78 -3.71
CA GLU A 105 -20.55 -3.94 -2.86
C GLU A 105 -19.42 -4.98 -2.88
N LYS A 106 -18.59 -4.99 -3.93
CA LYS A 106 -17.45 -5.91 -4.05
C LYS A 106 -16.38 -5.40 -5.01
N ALA A 107 -15.19 -5.95 -4.92
CA ALA A 107 -14.07 -5.71 -5.82
C ALA A 107 -13.53 -7.03 -6.37
N PHE A 108 -12.98 -6.98 -7.58
CA PHE A 108 -12.16 -8.05 -8.13
C PHE A 108 -10.72 -7.56 -8.20
N ILE A 109 -9.77 -8.40 -7.82
CA ILE A 109 -8.36 -8.15 -8.05
C ILE A 109 -7.87 -9.18 -9.06
N ALA A 110 -7.53 -8.75 -10.26
CA ALA A 110 -6.91 -9.58 -11.28
C ALA A 110 -5.41 -9.32 -11.34
N VAL A 111 -4.62 -10.39 -11.34
CA VAL A 111 -3.16 -10.30 -11.32
C VAL A 111 -2.54 -11.14 -12.44
N LEU A 112 -1.61 -10.52 -13.17
CA LEU A 112 -0.71 -11.21 -14.09
C LEU A 112 0.66 -11.35 -13.45
N ILE A 113 1.02 -12.59 -13.11
CA ILE A 113 2.25 -12.95 -12.41
C ILE A 113 3.29 -13.43 -13.42
N GLY A 114 4.45 -12.79 -13.43
CA GLY A 114 5.58 -13.12 -14.29
C GLY A 114 5.25 -13.08 -15.78
N GLY A 115 4.22 -12.32 -16.19
CA GLY A 115 3.76 -12.22 -17.58
C GLY A 115 3.03 -13.44 -18.14
N GLN A 116 2.81 -14.49 -17.34
CA GLN A 116 2.33 -15.79 -17.85
C GLN A 116 1.25 -16.46 -17.00
N LYS A 117 1.22 -16.23 -15.68
CA LYS A 117 0.23 -16.83 -14.78
C LYS A 117 -0.81 -15.78 -14.41
N PHE A 118 -2.05 -15.98 -14.86
CA PHE A 118 -3.18 -15.12 -14.52
C PHE A 118 -4.01 -15.73 -13.41
N LEU A 119 -4.33 -14.91 -12.39
CA LEU A 119 -5.25 -15.24 -11.31
C LEU A 119 -6.20 -14.07 -11.08
N TYR A 120 -7.35 -14.33 -10.50
CA TYR A 120 -8.19 -13.27 -9.94
C TYR A 120 -8.83 -13.73 -8.65
N LYS A 121 -9.13 -12.79 -7.76
CA LYS A 121 -9.85 -13.01 -6.51
C LYS A 121 -10.98 -12.01 -6.38
N GLU A 122 -12.09 -12.47 -5.82
CA GLU A 122 -13.25 -11.65 -5.46
C GLU A 122 -13.14 -11.25 -4.00
N VAL A 123 -13.48 -10.00 -3.70
CA VAL A 123 -13.46 -9.44 -2.35
C VAL A 123 -14.78 -8.76 -2.11
N ASP A 124 -15.55 -9.29 -1.16
CA ASP A 124 -16.77 -8.64 -0.71
C ASP A 124 -16.45 -7.46 0.19
N ARG A 125 -17.33 -6.46 0.17
CA ARG A 125 -17.25 -5.31 1.07
C ARG A 125 -17.26 -5.75 2.53
N ASP A 126 -16.27 -5.29 3.28
CA ASP A 126 -16.18 -5.47 4.73
C ASP A 126 -16.29 -4.11 5.41
N GLU A 127 -17.40 -3.86 6.09
CA GLU A 127 -17.65 -2.57 6.75
C GLU A 127 -16.74 -2.34 7.96
N GLU A 128 -16.35 -3.40 8.68
CA GLU A 128 -15.48 -3.28 9.85
C GLU A 128 -14.08 -2.84 9.41
N LEU A 129 -13.55 -3.49 8.37
CA LEU A 129 -12.25 -3.11 7.80
C LEU A 129 -12.31 -1.72 7.16
N ILE A 130 -13.41 -1.37 6.49
CA ILE A 130 -13.60 -0.02 5.94
C ILE A 130 -13.62 1.03 7.05
N GLU A 131 -14.30 0.79 8.17
CA GLU A 131 -14.32 1.72 9.30
C GLU A 131 -12.93 1.92 9.89
N MET A 132 -12.13 0.86 10.01
CA MET A 132 -10.74 0.95 10.44
C MET A 132 -9.89 1.81 9.48
N ILE A 133 -9.98 1.57 8.17
CA ILE A 133 -9.25 2.32 7.15
C ILE A 133 -9.64 3.79 7.19
N VAL A 134 -10.94 4.09 7.13
CA VAL A 134 -11.46 5.46 7.16
C VAL A 134 -11.03 6.20 8.42
N SER A 135 -11.05 5.54 9.58
CA SER A 135 -10.62 6.13 10.84
C SER A 135 -9.13 6.50 10.82
N ALA A 136 -8.28 5.59 10.34
CA ALA A 136 -6.85 5.83 10.22
C ALA A 136 -6.52 6.95 9.21
N GLU A 137 -7.19 6.95 8.05
CA GLU A 137 -7.01 8.01 7.04
C GLU A 137 -7.50 9.36 7.53
N LYS A 138 -8.64 9.40 8.25
CA LYS A 138 -9.18 10.63 8.84
C LYS A 138 -8.22 11.21 9.87
N ASP A 139 -7.71 10.37 10.78
CA ASP A 139 -6.72 10.79 11.77
C ASP A 139 -5.48 11.37 11.09
N PHE A 140 -4.93 10.66 10.11
CA PHE A 140 -3.79 11.15 9.33
C PHE A 140 -4.09 12.48 8.63
N TRP A 141 -5.25 12.60 7.99
CA TRP A 141 -5.65 13.83 7.30
C TRP A 141 -5.79 15.02 8.25
N GLU A 142 -6.54 14.86 9.33
CA GLU A 142 -6.84 15.94 10.28
C GLU A 142 -5.62 16.30 11.14
N ASN A 143 -4.82 15.31 11.56
CA ASN A 143 -3.72 15.52 12.49
C ASN A 143 -2.36 15.76 11.82
N CYS A 144 -2.15 15.26 10.60
CA CYS A 144 -0.90 15.46 9.87
C CYS A 144 -1.05 16.46 8.72
N ILE A 145 -2.00 16.22 7.80
CA ILE A 145 -2.10 17.02 6.57
C ILE A 145 -2.64 18.43 6.84
N VAL A 146 -3.82 18.54 7.46
CA VAL A 146 -4.46 19.84 7.75
C VAL A 146 -3.60 20.69 8.68
N LYS A 147 -3.00 20.07 9.70
CA LYS A 147 -2.13 20.75 10.67
C LYS A 147 -0.71 20.98 10.15
N LYS A 148 -0.34 20.40 9.01
CA LYS A 148 1.04 20.40 8.47
C LYS A 148 2.07 19.90 9.48
N VAL A 149 1.70 18.86 10.23
CA VAL A 149 2.58 18.18 11.19
C VAL A 149 3.02 16.87 10.56
N SER A 150 4.33 16.59 10.61
CA SER A 150 4.84 15.32 10.10
C SER A 150 4.29 14.16 10.95
N PRO A 151 3.86 13.05 10.34
CA PRO A 151 3.46 11.87 11.09
C PRO A 151 4.64 11.36 11.95
N PRO A 152 4.34 10.69 13.08
CA PRO A 152 5.37 10.05 13.88
C PRO A 152 6.13 9.00 13.06
N LEU A 153 7.39 8.75 13.41
CA LEU A 153 8.15 7.63 12.84
C LEU A 153 7.52 6.33 13.35
N ASP A 154 7.01 5.54 12.41
CA ASP A 154 6.23 4.32 12.66
C ASP A 154 7.08 3.04 12.58
N GLY A 155 8.39 3.17 12.37
CA GLY A 155 9.30 2.04 12.20
C GLY A 155 9.18 1.33 10.85
N SER A 156 8.40 1.88 9.91
CA SER A 156 8.32 1.35 8.54
C SER A 156 9.67 1.45 7.81
N ASN A 157 9.86 0.62 6.78
CA ASN A 157 11.01 0.72 5.87
C ASN A 157 11.15 2.14 5.27
N ALA A 158 10.02 2.83 5.06
CA ALA A 158 10.01 4.21 4.59
C ALA A 158 10.54 5.18 5.66
N ALA A 159 10.14 5.02 6.92
CA ALA A 159 10.68 5.79 8.04
C ALA A 159 12.18 5.52 8.23
N GLU A 160 12.61 4.25 8.15
CA GLU A 160 14.03 3.87 8.24
C GLU A 160 14.85 4.51 7.11
N LYS A 161 14.38 4.38 5.86
CA LYS A 161 15.04 5.00 4.69
C LYS A 161 15.14 6.51 4.85
N TYR A 162 14.06 7.17 5.27
CA TYR A 162 14.05 8.60 5.53
C TYR A 162 15.11 9.00 6.57
N VAL A 163 15.19 8.27 7.69
CA VAL A 163 16.19 8.54 8.73
C VAL A 163 17.62 8.33 8.20
N LYS A 164 17.88 7.24 7.47
CA LYS A 164 19.20 6.95 6.88
C LYS A 164 19.65 8.02 5.88
N GLU A 165 18.75 8.49 5.03
CA GLU A 165 19.06 9.53 4.05
C GLU A 165 19.24 10.89 4.72
N ARG A 166 18.39 11.23 5.68
CA ARG A 166 18.39 12.53 6.34
C ARG A 166 19.56 12.73 7.31
N TYR A 167 20.04 11.64 7.91
CA TYR A 167 21.12 11.60 8.89
C TYR A 167 22.24 10.66 8.42
N LYS A 168 22.61 10.79 7.14
CA LYS A 168 23.63 9.94 6.49
C LYS A 168 25.02 10.14 7.08
N ASP A 169 25.36 11.39 7.42
CA ASP A 169 26.65 11.76 7.98
C ASP A 169 26.51 11.90 9.49
N SER A 170 27.32 11.14 10.23
CA SER A 170 27.49 11.33 11.67
C SER A 170 28.64 12.30 11.92
N ASP A 171 28.41 13.29 12.76
CA ASP A 171 29.50 14.13 13.26
C ASP A 171 30.26 13.33 14.33
N SER A 172 31.43 12.81 13.96
CA SER A 172 32.32 12.05 14.86
C SER A 172 32.76 12.82 16.11
N GLY A 173 32.63 14.16 16.12
CA GLY A 173 32.90 15.00 17.29
C GLY A 173 31.72 15.12 18.27
N ILE A 174 30.51 14.71 17.87
CA ILE A 174 29.30 14.81 18.69
C ILE A 174 28.98 13.44 19.25
N SER A 175 29.20 13.28 20.57
CA SER A 175 28.74 12.10 21.31
C SER A 175 27.71 12.52 22.36
N VAL A 176 26.67 11.71 22.50
CA VAL A 176 25.68 11.86 23.56
C VAL A 176 25.87 10.72 24.53
N ASN A 177 26.17 11.06 25.79
CA ASN A 177 26.28 10.08 26.85
C ASN A 177 24.87 9.67 27.30
N LEU A 178 24.50 8.41 27.06
CA LEU A 178 23.19 7.92 27.45
C LEU A 178 23.09 7.84 28.98
N LYS A 179 21.95 8.29 29.52
CA LYS A 179 21.68 8.22 30.96
C LYS A 179 21.62 6.77 31.44
N SER A 180 21.84 6.54 32.73
CA SER A 180 21.84 5.21 33.35
C SER A 180 20.54 4.43 33.14
N GLU A 181 19.39 5.12 33.01
CA GLU A 181 18.08 4.53 32.72
C GLU A 181 18.01 3.75 31.38
N TYR A 182 18.94 4.01 30.45
CA TYR A 182 19.01 3.28 29.19
C TYR A 182 19.80 1.98 29.28
N LYS A 183 20.53 1.74 30.38
CA LYS A 183 21.40 0.56 30.52
C LYS A 183 20.63 -0.75 30.38
N ASP A 184 19.48 -0.85 31.06
CA ASP A 184 18.63 -2.04 31.01
C ASP A 184 17.95 -2.20 29.65
N LYS A 185 17.56 -1.09 29.01
CA LYS A 185 17.00 -1.10 27.65
C LYS A 185 18.01 -1.57 26.61
N ILE A 186 19.26 -1.11 26.72
CA ILE A 186 20.36 -1.53 25.83
C ILE A 186 20.66 -3.02 26.02
N LYS A 187 20.72 -3.48 27.27
CA LYS A 187 20.93 -4.90 27.59
C LYS A 187 19.84 -5.77 26.96
N ASN A 188 18.58 -5.40 27.18
CA ASN A 188 17.43 -6.11 26.63
C ASN A 188 17.43 -6.11 25.09
N TYR A 189 17.77 -4.97 24.47
CA TYR A 189 17.91 -4.88 23.01
C TYR A 189 18.94 -5.88 22.45
N PHE A 190 20.12 -5.98 23.07
CA PHE A 190 21.14 -6.93 22.65
C PHE A 190 20.73 -8.39 22.87
N GLU A 191 20.06 -8.68 23.99
CA GLU A 191 19.50 -10.00 24.27
C GLU A 191 18.49 -10.42 23.20
N LEU A 192 17.49 -9.57 22.93
CA LEU A 192 16.48 -9.80 21.89
C LEU A 192 17.12 -9.99 20.51
N LYS A 193 18.13 -9.18 20.17
CA LYS A 193 18.83 -9.29 18.88
C LYS A 193 19.57 -10.62 18.73
N ASN A 194 20.19 -11.11 19.81
CA ASN A 194 20.83 -12.43 19.81
C ASN A 194 19.79 -13.54 19.68
N THR A 195 18.69 -13.45 20.42
CA THR A 195 17.58 -14.42 20.33
C THR A 195 17.00 -14.50 18.92
N ILE A 196 16.76 -13.37 18.24
CA ILE A 196 16.29 -13.36 16.85
C ILE A 196 17.26 -14.11 15.95
N LYS A 197 18.56 -13.80 16.06
CA LYS A 197 19.60 -14.43 15.24
C LYS A 197 19.69 -15.95 15.47
N GLU A 198 19.54 -16.40 16.71
CA GLU A 198 19.53 -17.83 17.06
C GLU A 198 18.30 -18.54 16.48
N LEU A 199 17.13 -17.92 16.55
CA LEU A 199 15.89 -18.46 15.99
C LEU A 199 15.91 -18.50 14.46
N GLU A 200 16.43 -17.46 13.80
CA GLU A 200 16.63 -17.45 12.35
C GLU A 200 17.59 -18.54 11.86
N ALA A 201 18.59 -18.92 12.67
CA ALA A 201 19.52 -19.99 12.33
C ALA A 201 18.93 -21.40 12.51
N GLN A 202 17.79 -21.53 13.22
CA GLN A 202 17.10 -22.78 13.47
C GLN A 202 15.89 -23.01 12.53
N ALA A 203 15.50 -21.99 11.76
CA ALA A 203 14.43 -22.03 10.77
C ALA A 203 14.95 -22.37 9.37
#